data_AF-A0A530LWW5-F1
#
_entry.id   AF-A0A530LWW5-F1
#
_cell.length_a   1.000
_cell.length_b   1.000
_cell.length_c   1.000
_cell.angle_alpha   90.00
_cell.angle_beta   90.00
_cell.angle_gamma   90.00
#
_symmetry.space_group_name_H-M   'P 1'
#
loop_
_entity.id
_entity.type
_entity.pdbx_description
1 polymer ?
#
loop_
_entity_poly.entity_id
_entity_poly.type
_entity_poly.pdbx_seq_one_letter_code
_entity_poly.pdbx_strand_id
1 'polypeptide(L)'
;MRTLEYDLIMPALKILADSEHPETGMTTAELAKKLREQIKPTAEDREPLQGRKDDRLSQVIRNLVSHRTLERRGLATYYKNPLTGRGHYRLTAMGNRTLSEARNDR
;
A
#
# COMPACT_ATOMS: atom_id res chain seq x y z
N MET A 1 -3.73 17.19 10.80
CA MET A 1 -2.66 16.25 10.44
C MET A 1 -3.20 15.32 9.36
N ARG A 2 -2.68 15.44 8.14
CA ARG A 2 -2.99 14.55 7.02
C ARG A 2 -2.19 13.24 7.06
N THR A 3 -2.69 12.24 6.34
CA THR A 3 -1.98 10.98 6.09
C THR A 3 -0.82 11.20 5.11
N LEU A 4 0.34 10.59 5.37
CA LEU A 4 1.52 10.57 4.49
C LEU A 4 1.79 9.15 3.97
N GLU A 5 2.65 9.01 2.95
CA GLU A 5 2.98 7.68 2.40
C GLU A 5 3.59 6.74 3.45
N TYR A 6 4.40 7.28 4.37
CA TYR A 6 5.02 6.50 5.44
C TYR A 6 3.97 5.84 6.35
N ASP A 7 2.87 6.55 6.63
CA ASP A 7 1.78 6.06 7.48
C ASP A 7 1.06 4.86 6.85
N LEU A 8 1.13 4.72 5.52
CA LEU A 8 0.51 3.64 4.77
C LEU A 8 1.38 2.39 4.63
N ILE A 9 2.66 2.42 5.03
CA ILE A 9 3.56 1.28 4.89
C ILE A 9 3.05 0.09 5.70
N MET A 10 2.87 0.26 7.02
CA MET A 10 2.44 -0.84 7.89
C MET A 10 1.04 -1.36 7.53
N PRO A 11 0.03 -0.52 7.26
CA PRO A 11 -1.25 -0.97 6.71
C PRO A 11 -1.11 -1.78 5.42
N ALA A 12 -0.28 -1.32 4.47
CA ALA A 12 -0.07 -2.04 3.21
C ALA A 12 0.58 -3.41 3.43
N LEU A 13 1.58 -3.51 4.31
CA LEU A 13 2.21 -4.80 4.63
C LEU A 13 1.20 -5.77 5.24
N LYS A 14 0.36 -5.31 6.17
CA LYS A 14 -0.70 -6.14 6.79
C LYS A 14 -1.68 -6.65 5.74
N ILE A 15 -2.16 -5.77 4.87
CA ILE A 15 -3.05 -6.14 3.76
C ILE A 15 -2.43 -7.21 2.85
N LEU A 16 -1.13 -7.10 2.54
CA LEU A 16 -0.43 -8.10 1.72
C LEU A 16 -0.28 -9.43 2.46
N ALA A 17 0.01 -9.41 3.76
CA ALA A 17 0.17 -10.62 4.58
C ALA A 17 -1.16 -11.35 4.81
N ASP A 18 -2.24 -10.60 4.96
CA ASP A 18 -3.60 -11.12 5.18
C ASP A 18 -4.30 -11.50 3.87
N SER A 19 -3.57 -11.49 2.74
CA SER A 19 -4.13 -11.95 1.46
C SER A 19 -4.32 -13.47 1.46
N GLU A 20 -5.36 -13.95 0.80
CA GLU A 20 -5.66 -15.40 0.72
C GLU A 20 -4.58 -16.18 -0.05
N HIS A 21 -3.84 -15.50 -0.94
CA HIS A 21 -2.82 -16.06 -1.82
C HIS A 21 -1.52 -15.24 -1.80
N PRO A 22 -0.80 -15.18 -0.67
CA PRO A 22 0.40 -14.35 -0.52
C PRO A 22 1.52 -14.73 -1.49
N GLU A 23 1.55 -15.99 -1.93
CA GLU A 23 2.45 -16.53 -2.95
C GLU A 23 2.13 -16.03 -4.37
N THR A 24 0.93 -15.55 -4.65
CA THR A 24 0.60 -14.91 -5.93
C THR A 24 0.79 -13.39 -5.85
N GLY A 25 0.62 -12.83 -4.65
CA GLY A 25 0.69 -11.40 -4.40
C GLY A 25 -0.62 -10.68 -4.70
N MET A 26 -0.64 -9.36 -4.52
CA MET A 26 -1.85 -8.56 -4.66
C MET A 26 -1.66 -7.49 -5.73
N THR A 27 -2.65 -7.32 -6.60
CA THR A 27 -2.57 -6.27 -7.62
C THR A 27 -2.55 -4.90 -6.97
N THR A 28 -1.93 -3.92 -7.65
CA THR A 28 -1.88 -2.54 -7.14
C THR A 28 -3.28 -1.92 -7.01
N ALA A 29 -4.24 -2.36 -7.82
CA ALA A 29 -5.62 -1.90 -7.76
C ALA A 29 -6.34 -2.43 -6.51
N GLU A 30 -6.17 -3.72 -6.21
CA GLU A 30 -6.72 -4.33 -4.98
C GLU A 30 -6.09 -3.74 -3.72
N LEU A 31 -4.77 -3.55 -3.72
CA LEU A 31 -4.06 -2.93 -2.60
C LEU A 31 -4.57 -1.51 -2.33
N ALA A 32 -4.73 -0.71 -3.39
CA ALA A 32 -5.25 0.65 -3.26
C ALA A 32 -6.69 0.68 -2.72
N LYS A 33 -7.54 -0.24 -3.21
CA LYS A 33 -8.92 -0.38 -2.74
C LYS A 33 -8.95 -0.75 -1.25
N LYS A 34 -8.23 -1.79 -0.83
CA LYS A 34 -8.18 -2.24 0.56
C LYS A 34 -7.60 -1.17 1.50
N LEU A 35 -6.57 -0.45 1.09
CA LEU A 35 -6.04 0.69 1.85
C LEU A 35 -7.13 1.77 2.03
N ARG A 36 -7.88 2.09 0.98
CA ARG A 36 -8.92 3.12 1.06
C ARG A 36 -10.07 2.74 1.98
N GLU A 37 -10.38 1.44 2.07
CA GLU A 37 -11.41 0.87 2.93
C GLU A 37 -10.98 0.83 4.41
N GLN A 38 -9.70 0.55 4.69
CA GLN A 38 -9.19 0.40 6.05
C GLN A 38 -8.76 1.73 6.71
N ILE A 39 -8.31 2.70 5.92
CA ILE A 39 -7.83 3.98 6.46
C ILE A 39 -9.01 4.94 6.64
N LYS A 40 -9.30 5.30 7.89
CA LYS A 40 -10.27 6.34 8.21
C LYS A 40 -9.67 7.72 7.86
N PRO A 41 -10.20 8.44 6.86
CA PRO A 41 -9.63 9.72 6.45
C PRO A 41 -9.90 10.80 7.51
N THR A 42 -8.88 11.62 7.77
CA THR A 42 -9.01 12.88 8.52
C THR A 42 -9.76 13.94 7.71
N ALA A 43 -10.01 15.11 8.29
CA ALA A 43 -10.63 16.22 7.53
C ALA A 43 -9.75 16.68 6.36
N GLU A 44 -8.44 16.86 6.60
CA GLU A 44 -7.46 17.26 5.58
C GLU A 44 -7.29 16.23 4.45
N ASP A 45 -7.49 14.94 4.77
CA ASP A 45 -7.43 13.84 3.81
C ASP A 45 -8.57 13.85 2.79
N ARG A 46 -9.73 14.41 3.18
CA ARG A 46 -10.94 14.50 2.35
C ARG A 46 -10.93 15.70 1.42
N GLU A 47 -10.00 16.62 1.60
CA GLU A 47 -9.93 17.80 0.75
C GLU A 47 -9.64 17.40 -0.70
N PRO A 48 -10.35 17.98 -1.67
CA PRO A 48 -10.11 17.70 -3.08
C PRO A 48 -8.76 18.29 -3.50
N LEU A 49 -8.13 17.66 -4.50
CA LEU A 49 -6.98 18.22 -5.19
C LEU A 49 -7.44 19.04 -6.39
N GLN A 50 -6.93 20.26 -6.53
CA GLN A 50 -7.28 21.13 -7.66
C GLN A 50 -6.95 20.45 -8.99
N GLY A 51 -7.92 20.41 -9.90
CA GLY A 51 -7.78 19.75 -11.20
C GLY A 51 -7.82 18.21 -11.15
N ARG A 52 -8.18 17.59 -10.02
CA ARG A 52 -8.36 16.14 -9.90
C ARG A 52 -9.73 15.80 -9.34
N LYS A 53 -10.19 14.58 -9.64
CA LYS A 53 -11.42 14.00 -9.07
C LYS A 53 -11.21 13.34 -7.70
N ASP A 54 -9.97 13.33 -7.20
CA ASP A 54 -9.55 12.55 -6.05
C ASP A 54 -9.36 13.39 -4.79
N ASP A 55 -9.58 12.77 -3.62
CA ASP A 55 -9.19 13.31 -2.32
C ASP A 55 -7.69 13.12 -2.05
N ARG A 56 -7.17 13.82 -1.03
CA ARG A 56 -5.74 13.73 -0.69
C ARG A 56 -5.32 12.32 -0.25
N LEU A 57 -6.15 11.58 0.49
CA LEU A 57 -5.84 10.20 0.88
C LEU A 57 -5.66 9.30 -0.34
N SER A 58 -6.56 9.39 -1.32
CA SER A 58 -6.48 8.62 -2.56
C SER A 58 -5.22 8.97 -3.35
N GLN A 59 -4.76 10.22 -3.26
CA GLN A 59 -3.48 10.61 -3.85
C GLN A 59 -2.28 9.99 -3.15
N VAL A 60 -2.28 9.96 -1.82
CA VAL A 60 -1.21 9.35 -1.03
C VAL A 60 -1.14 7.84 -1.28
N ILE A 61 -2.29 7.16 -1.36
CA ILE A 61 -2.36 5.74 -1.73
C ILE A 61 -1.78 5.49 -3.13
N ARG A 62 -2.12 6.34 -4.11
CA ARG A 62 -1.53 6.23 -5.45
C ARG A 62 -0.03 6.45 -5.44
N ASN A 63 0.44 7.45 -4.69
CA ASN A 63 1.86 7.76 -4.57
C ASN A 63 2.63 6.57 -4.00
N LEU A 64 2.12 5.92 -2.93
CA LEU A 64 2.73 4.71 -2.36
C LEU A 64 3.03 3.64 -3.43
N VAL A 65 2.08 3.44 -4.35
CA VAL A 65 2.20 2.49 -5.46
C VAL A 65 3.15 2.99 -6.54
N SER A 66 2.96 4.21 -7.04
CA SER A 66 3.69 4.75 -8.19
C SER A 66 5.15 5.06 -7.87
N HIS A 67 5.43 5.49 -6.63
CA HIS A 67 6.78 5.72 -6.13
C HIS A 67 7.52 4.42 -5.79
N ARG A 68 6.85 3.27 -5.89
CA ARG A 68 7.43 1.96 -5.51
C ARG A 68 7.95 1.98 -4.07
N THR A 69 7.25 2.66 -3.16
CA THR A 69 7.75 2.93 -1.80
C THR A 69 8.03 1.64 -1.04
N LEU A 70 7.18 0.61 -1.18
CA LEU A 70 7.40 -0.69 -0.53
C LEU A 70 8.62 -1.43 -1.08
N GLU A 71 8.87 -1.35 -2.39
CA GLU A 71 10.00 -1.99 -3.06
C GLU A 71 11.31 -1.27 -2.82
N ARG A 72 11.31 0.07 -2.87
CA ARG A 72 12.49 0.89 -2.51
C ARG A 72 12.95 0.66 -1.07
N ARG A 73 12.02 0.29 -0.19
CA ARG A 73 12.30 -0.10 1.20
C ARG A 73 12.61 -1.59 1.37
N GLY A 74 12.56 -2.37 0.29
CA GLY A 74 12.79 -3.82 0.26
C GLY A 74 11.73 -4.64 1.00
N LEU A 75 10.58 -4.06 1.33
CA LEU A 75 9.51 -4.70 2.12
C LEU A 75 8.59 -5.56 1.25
N ALA A 76 8.43 -5.19 -0.02
CA ALA A 76 7.69 -5.96 -1.02
C ALA A 76 8.36 -5.84 -2.39
N THR A 77 8.29 -6.86 -3.24
CA THR A 77 8.77 -6.82 -4.62
C THR A 77 7.61 -6.51 -5.56
N TYR A 78 7.82 -5.60 -6.53
CA TYR A 78 6.84 -5.32 -7.56
C TYR A 78 7.08 -6.21 -8.78
N TYR A 79 6.02 -6.87 -9.23
CA TYR A 79 6.03 -7.68 -10.45
C TYR A 79 5.07 -7.09 -11.46
N LYS A 80 5.54 -6.93 -12.70
CA LYS A 80 4.74 -6.45 -13.83
C LYS A 80 4.43 -7.60 -14.76
N ASN A 81 3.15 -7.82 -15.05
CA ASN A 81 2.73 -8.72 -16.09
C ASN A 81 3.00 -8.07 -17.46
N PRO A 82 3.83 -8.66 -18.34
CA PRO A 82 4.19 -8.05 -19.63
C PRO A 82 3.02 -8.01 -20.62
N LEU A 83 2.05 -8.91 -20.52
CA LEU A 83 0.91 -9.01 -21.43
C LEU A 83 -0.18 -7.98 -21.10
N THR A 84 -0.46 -7.78 -19.81
CA THR A 84 -1.54 -6.88 -19.37
C THR A 84 -1.03 -5.52 -18.89
N GLY A 85 0.28 -5.39 -18.69
CA GLY A 85 0.91 -4.23 -18.04
C GLY A 85 0.58 -4.08 -16.55
N ARG A 86 -0.27 -4.96 -15.99
CA ARG A 86 -0.74 -4.87 -14.61
C ARG A 86 0.35 -5.28 -13.64
N GLY A 87 0.37 -4.57 -12.52
CA GLY A 87 1.33 -4.75 -11.45
C GLY A 87 0.75 -5.44 -10.24
N HIS A 88 1.56 -6.25 -9.57
CA HIS A 88 1.25 -6.79 -8.24
C HIS A 88 2.46 -6.71 -7.31
N TYR A 89 2.19 -6.71 -6.01
CA TYR A 89 3.21 -6.75 -4.96
C TYR A 89 3.19 -8.09 -4.24
N ARG A 90 4.38 -8.55 -3.84
CA ARG A 90 4.58 -9.69 -2.95
C ARG A 90 5.48 -9.29 -1.79
N LEU A 91 5.16 -9.71 -0.57
CA LEU A 91 6.03 -9.46 0.58
C LEU A 91 7.39 -10.14 0.39
N THR A 92 8.45 -9.45 0.81
CA THR A 92 9.77 -10.06 0.95
C THR A 92 9.91 -10.72 2.32
N ALA A 93 11.00 -11.47 2.51
CA ALA A 93 11.39 -11.94 3.84
C ALA A 93 11.58 -10.79 4.85
N MET A 94 12.04 -9.62 4.39
CA MET A 94 12.16 -8.44 5.25
C MET A 94 10.79 -7.88 5.62
N GLY A 95 9.86 -7.74 4.66
CA GLY A 95 8.50 -7.29 4.97
C GLY A 95 7.78 -8.18 5.98
N ASN A 96 7.94 -9.51 5.86
CA ASN A 96 7.40 -10.46 6.83
C ASN A 96 8.03 -10.32 8.23
N ARG A 97 9.35 -10.08 8.30
CA ARG A 97 10.05 -9.82 9.58
C ARG A 97 9.56 -8.55 10.24
N THR A 98 9.45 -7.45 9.48
CA THR A 98 8.93 -6.16 9.98
C THR A 98 7.52 -6.31 10.58
N LEU A 99 6.65 -7.12 9.97
CA LEU A 99 5.33 -7.40 10.54
C LEU A 99 5.40 -8.22 11.83
N SER A 100 6.32 -9.18 11.90
CA SER A 100 6.48 -10.04 13.07
C SER A 100 7.03 -9.26 14.26
N GLU A 101 8.03 -8.40 14.04
CA GLU A 101 8.58 -7.49 15.04
C GLU A 101 7.49 -6.55 15.58
N ALA A 102 6.72 -5.92 14.71
CA ALA A 102 5.63 -5.03 15.11
C ALA A 102 4.47 -5.71 15.86
N ARG A 103 4.38 -7.05 15.82
CA ARG A 103 3.40 -7.84 16.60
C ARG A 103 3.93 -8.18 18.00
N ASN A 104 5.25 -8.36 18.14
CA ASN A 104 5.89 -8.72 19.40
C ASN A 104 6.10 -7.52 20.35
N ASP A 105 6.05 -6.30 19.82
CA ASP A 105 6.17 -5.05 20.59
C ASP A 105 4.84 -4.60 21.26
N ARG A 106 3.84 -5.50 21.36
CA ARG A 106 2.52 -5.26 21.96
C ARG A 106 2.23 -6.24 23.08
#